data_AF-A0A227J4Z7-F1
#
_entry.id   AF-A0A227J4Z7-F1
#
_cell.length_a   1.000
_cell.length_b   1.000
_cell.length_c   1.000
_cell.angle_alpha   90.00
_cell.angle_beta   90.00
_cell.angle_gamma   90.00
#
_symmetry.space_group_name_H-M   'P 1'
#
loop_
_entity.id
_entity.type
_entity.pdbx_description
1 polymer ?
#
loop_
_entity_poly.entity_id
_entity_poly.type
_entity_poly.pdbx_seq_one_letter_code
_entity_poly.pdbx_strand_id
1 'polypeptide(L)' 'MATTNTAAPRDTWGSKLGFVMAAAGSAVGLGNIWKFPYTAGESGGGAFVAIYLFFVIFIGFSVMLTEFAIGRKTGLSA' A
#
# COMPACT_ATOMS: atom_id res chain seq x y z
N MET A 1 16.31 -26.96 32.48
CA MET A 1 15.04 -26.23 32.27
C MET A 1 15.05 -25.72 30.83
N ALA A 2 14.35 -26.39 29.92
CA ALA A 2 14.31 -26.02 28.50
C ALA A 2 13.09 -25.13 28.25
N THR A 3 13.31 -23.88 27.84
CA THR A 3 12.27 -22.99 27.33
C THR A 3 11.95 -23.37 25.89
N THR A 4 10.94 -24.20 25.68
CA THR A 4 10.41 -24.49 24.34
C THR A 4 9.65 -23.26 23.82
N ASN A 5 10.30 -22.47 22.96
CA ASN A 5 9.68 -21.35 22.28
C ASN A 5 8.71 -21.90 21.21
N THR A 6 7.43 -22.01 21.56
CA THR A 6 6.35 -22.39 20.64
C THR A 6 6.02 -21.20 19.74
N ALA A 7 6.90 -20.88 18.80
CA ALA A 7 6.56 -19.93 17.74
C ALA A 7 5.43 -20.53 16.91
N ALA A 8 4.20 -20.05 17.11
CA ALA A 8 3.04 -20.49 16.35
C ALA A 8 3.32 -20.35 14.85
N PRO A 9 2.96 -21.35 14.02
CA PRO A 9 3.15 -21.28 12.58
C PRO A 9 2.41 -20.07 12.02
N ARG A 10 3.08 -19.26 11.20
CA ARG A 10 2.51 -18.05 10.60
C ARG A 10 1.48 -18.42 9.55
N ASP A 11 0.29 -17.83 9.64
CA ASP A 11 -0.74 -17.99 8.62
C ASP A 11 -0.24 -17.48 7.27
N THR A 12 -0.37 -18.33 6.26
CA THR A 12 0.11 -18.05 4.91
C THR A 12 -1.08 -17.71 4.02
N TRP A 13 -0.96 -16.65 3.22
CA TRP A 13 -2.02 -16.25 2.30
C TRP A 13 -2.26 -17.34 1.25
N GLY A 14 -3.51 -17.80 1.14
CA GLY A 14 -3.89 -18.88 0.23
C GLY A 14 -3.70 -18.55 -1.26
N SER A 15 -3.67 -17.27 -1.64
CA SER A 15 -3.37 -16.83 -3.01
C SER A 15 -2.67 -15.47 -3.02
N LYS A 16 -1.63 -15.34 -3.86
CA LYS A 16 -0.96 -14.05 -4.13
C LYS A 16 -1.94 -13.02 -4.69
N LEU A 17 -2.90 -13.46 -5.50
CA LEU A 17 -3.94 -12.59 -6.06
C LEU A 17 -4.86 -12.06 -4.97
N GLY A 18 -5.25 -12.92 -4.02
CA GLY A 18 -6.04 -12.52 -2.85
C GLY A 18 -5.30 -11.51 -1.95
N PHE A 19 -4.00 -11.69 -1.75
CA PHE A 19 -3.16 -10.74 -1.03
C PHE A 19 -3.12 -9.37 -1.73
N VAL A 20 -2.89 -9.34 -3.05
CA VAL A 20 -2.84 -8.09 -3.82
C VAL A 20 -4.20 -7.39 -3.82
N MET A 21 -5.30 -8.13 -3.93
CA MET A 21 -6.65 -7.56 -3.85
C MET A 21 -6.96 -6.98 -2.47
N ALA A 22 -6.58 -7.66 -1.39
CA ALA A 22 -6.76 -7.15 -0.03
C ALA A 22 -5.95 -5.86 0.20
N ALA A 23 -4.69 -5.83 -0.27
CA ALA A 23 -3.85 -4.64 -0.20
C ALA A 23 -4.40 -3.49 -1.06
N ALA A 24 -4.86 -3.78 -2.28
CA ALA A 24 -5.45 -2.79 -3.18
C ALA A 24 -6.76 -2.21 -2.61
N GLY A 25 -7.60 -3.03 -1.98
CA GLY A 25 -8.81 -2.58 -1.30
C GLY A 25 -8.55 -1.67 -0.10
N SER A 26 -7.45 -1.89 0.63
CA SER A 26 -7.01 -1.00 1.71
C SER A 26 -6.48 0.34 1.17
N ALA A 27 -5.74 0.30 0.06
CA ALA A 27 -5.14 1.49 -0.55
C ALA A 27 -6.19 2.44 -1.19
N VAL A 28 -7.30 1.91 -1.69
CA VAL A 28 -8.36 2.70 -2.35
C VAL A 28 -9.48 3.03 -1.37
N GLY A 29 -9.42 4.21 -0.74
CA GLY A 29 -10.41 4.68 0.24
C GLY A 29 -11.35 5.79 -0.26
N LEU A 30 -12.33 6.19 0.58
CA LEU A 30 -13.33 7.23 0.31
C LEU A 30 -12.72 8.56 -0.19
N GLY A 31 -11.55 8.91 0.36
CA GLY A 31 -10.81 10.12 -0.04
C GLY A 31 -10.40 10.12 -1.52
N ASN A 32 -10.11 8.96 -2.09
CA ASN A 32 -9.72 8.83 -3.50
C ASN A 32 -10.90 9.01 -4.45
N ILE A 33 -12.13 8.81 -3.98
CA ILE A 33 -13.34 8.93 -4.79
C ILE A 33 -13.87 10.37 -4.77
N TRP A 34 -13.76 11.10 -3.64
CA TRP A 34 -14.48 12.38 -3.46
C TRP A 34 -13.53 13.58 -3.36
N LYS A 35 -12.41 13.45 -2.65
CA LYS A 35 -11.45 14.54 -2.47
C LYS A 35 -10.56 14.73 -3.70
N PHE A 36 -10.23 13.62 -4.37
CA PHE A 36 -9.45 13.65 -5.61
C PHE A 36 -10.15 14.42 -6.75
N PRO A 37 -11.41 14.13 -7.14
CA PRO A 37 -12.06 14.87 -8.22
C PRO A 37 -12.34 16.33 -7.86
N TYR A 38 -12.63 16.62 -6.58
CA TYR A 38 -12.82 17.99 -6.12
C TYR A 38 -11.53 18.82 -6.24
N THR A 39 -10.41 18.29 -5.71
CA THR A 39 -9.10 18.97 -5.79
C THR A 39 -8.59 19.07 -7.23
N ALA A 40 -8.82 18.02 -8.05
CA ALA A 40 -8.49 18.05 -9.46
C ALA A 40 -9.32 19.10 -10.21
N GLY A 41 -10.62 19.22 -9.93
CA GLY A 41 -11.50 20.22 -10.53
C GLY A 41 -11.08 21.66 -10.22
N GLU A 42 -10.76 21.97 -8.96
CA GLU A 42 -10.34 23.32 -8.55
C GLU A 42 -8.90 23.68 -8.97
N SER A 43 -7.99 22.70 -9.01
CA SER A 43 -6.55 22.95 -9.23
C SER A 43 -6.12 22.92 -10.70
N GLY A 44 -7.04 23.13 -11.65
CA GLY A 44 -6.72 23.15 -13.09
C GLY A 44 -6.96 21.82 -13.83
N GLY A 45 -7.83 20.96 -13.30
CA GLY A 45 -8.37 19.78 -13.98
C GLY A 45 -7.32 18.74 -14.35
N GLY A 46 -7.19 18.47 -15.65
CA GLY A 46 -6.30 17.44 -16.19
C GLY A 46 -4.81 17.71 -16.02
N ALA A 47 -4.39 18.97 -15.96
CA ALA A 47 -2.98 19.32 -15.73
C ALA A 47 -2.53 18.92 -14.32
N PHE A 48 -3.40 19.10 -13.32
CA PHE A 48 -3.18 18.63 -11.96
C PHE A 48 -3.08 17.11 -11.90
N VAL A 49 -3.97 16.39 -12.61
CA VAL A 49 -3.95 14.92 -12.67
C VAL A 49 -2.64 14.39 -13.25
N ALA A 50 -2.10 15.03 -14.29
CA ALA A 50 -0.82 14.62 -14.89
C ALA A 50 0.35 14.77 -13.91
N ILE A 51 0.43 15.90 -13.20
CA ILE A 51 1.47 16.15 -12.18
C ILE A 51 1.29 15.21 -10.99
N TYR A 52 0.05 14.99 -10.55
CA TYR A 52 -0.28 14.04 -9.50
C TYR A 52 0.18 12.62 -9.86
N LEU A 53 -0.10 12.15 -11.09
CA LEU A 53 0.31 10.83 -11.53
C LEU A 53 1.83 10.69 -11.57
N PHE A 54 2.53 11.74 -12.02
CA PHE A 54 3.98 11.79 -12.00
C PHE A 54 4.51 11.59 -10.57
N PHE A 55 4.07 12.40 -9.61
CA PHE A 55 4.53 12.27 -8.23
C PHE A 55 4.12 10.94 -7.58
N VAL A 56 2.93 10.40 -7.87
CA VAL A 56 2.50 9.08 -7.38
C VAL A 56 3.41 7.96 -7.90
N ILE A 57 3.81 8.01 -9.18
CA ILE A 57 4.71 7.00 -9.76
C ILE A 57 6.11 7.11 -9.18
N PHE A 58 6.64 8.32 -8.95
CA PHE A 58 8.00 8.45 -8.42
C PHE A 58 8.06 8.26 -6.90
N ILE A 59 7.24 9.01 -6.16
CA ILE A 59 7.25 9.02 -4.70
C ILE A 59 6.46 7.83 -4.15
N GLY A 60 5.21 7.66 -4.60
CA GLY A 60 4.33 6.60 -4.10
C GLY A 60 4.90 5.21 -4.34
N PHE A 61 5.41 4.95 -5.55
CA PHE A 61 6.05 3.66 -5.85
C PHE A 61 7.35 3.46 -5.05
N SER A 62 8.19 4.48 -4.93
CA SER A 62 9.45 4.38 -4.17
C SER A 62 9.21 4.09 -2.68
N VAL A 63 8.26 4.78 -2.07
CA VAL A 63 7.87 4.55 -0.66
C VAL A 63 7.26 3.17 -0.48
N MET A 64 6.34 2.76 -1.36
CA MET A 64 5.71 1.45 -1.27
C MET A 64 6.72 0.30 -1.44
N LEU A 65 7.69 0.43 -2.35
CA LEU A 65 8.79 -0.54 -2.47
C LEU A 65 9.64 -0.60 -1.20
N THR A 66 9.88 0.55 -0.57
CA THR A 66 10.66 0.65 0.67
C THR A 66 9.95 -0.05 1.83
N GLU A 67 8.65 0.19 2.02
CA GLU A 67 7.84 -0.53 3.01
C GLU A 67 7.81 -2.03 2.74
N PHE A 68 7.68 -2.45 1.48
CA PHE A 68 7.68 -3.86 1.10
C PHE A 68 9.03 -4.54 1.37
N ALA A 69 10.14 -3.83 1.12
CA ALA A 69 11.49 -4.32 1.36
C ALA A 69 11.78 -4.44 2.87
N ILE A 70 11.36 -3.45 3.66
CA ILE A 70 11.51 -3.46 5.12
C ILE A 70 10.67 -4.58 5.73
N GLY A 71 9.39 -4.70 5.37
CA GLY A 71 8.50 -5.76 5.87
C GLY A 71 9.00 -7.17 5.54
N ARG A 72 9.64 -7.36 4.37
CA ARG A 72 10.32 -8.63 4.05
C ARG A 72 11.57 -8.89 4.88
N LYS A 73 12.35 -7.85 5.20
CA LYS A 73 13.60 -7.98 5.97
C LYS A 73 13.35 -8.21 7.46
N THR A 74 12.34 -7.56 8.03
CA THR A 74 12.03 -7.65 9.47
C THR A 74 11.17 -8.87 9.80
N GLY A 75 10.35 -9.35 8.85
CA GLY A 75 9.45 -10.49 9.06
C GLY A 75 8.37 -10.25 10.12
N LEU A 76 8.29 -9.03 10.65
CA LEU A 76 7.33 -8.57 11.64
C LEU A 76 6.13 -7.96 10.89
N SER A 77 4.93 -8.46 11.21
CA SER A 77 3.67 -7.83 10.82
C SER A 77 3.44 -6.63 11.73
N ALA A 78 3.41 -5.43 11.15
CA ALA A 78 3.00 -4.19 11.82
C ALA A 78 1.49 -4.19 12.09
#